data_AF-A0A0F9EAM9-F1
#
_entry.id   AF-A0A0F9EAM9-F1
#
_cell.length_a   1.000
_cell.length_b   1.000
_cell.length_c   1.000
_cell.angle_alpha   90.00
_cell.angle_beta   90.00
_cell.angle_gamma   90.00
#
_symmetry.space_group_name_H-M   'P 1'
#
loop_
_entity.id
_entity.type
_entity.pdbx_description
1 polymer ?
#
loop_
_entity_poly.entity_id
_entity_poly.type
_entity_poly.pdbx_seq_one_letter_code
_entity_poly.pdbx_strand_id
1 'polypeptide(L)'
;LRLKRELSEPDGPAIWVAGYSNLYDNYIASKRVIEEGGYDDFPYLTWRWRKNRDEIYGRSPAIDAIQDIMRLNQIGKSNLEITQLGGMPPLNVPSSMRGRERIIPRGYNYYDNPKELIFPINLGQNYQMTRDQENEIRDQIRAAFRTKMFLLMEQLDKGPYTATEIRERQGEKATVQGPMSGRLNSETLIPLVKKTFRISQRNGLIPPPPPGLEKGGRIHIEFQGPLALQTKKYHQTQGIDTGMLFLEGMREMFPESLDL
;
A
#
# COMPACT_ATOMS: atom_id res chain seq x y z
N LEU A 1 -22.38 5.79 -17.98
CA LEU A 1 -23.22 4.58 -18.06
C LEU A 1 -24.65 5.00 -17.70
N ARG A 2 -25.39 5.53 -18.68
CA ARG A 2 -26.80 5.89 -18.49
C ARG A 2 -27.68 4.86 -19.19
N LEU A 3 -28.72 4.42 -18.50
CA LEU A 3 -29.78 3.54 -18.98
C LEU A 3 -31.03 4.41 -19.12
N LYS A 4 -31.57 4.49 -20.35
CA LYS A 4 -32.80 5.25 -20.64
C LYS A 4 -33.98 4.29 -20.68
N ARG A 5 -35.12 4.66 -20.05
CA ARG A 5 -36.39 3.95 -20.30
C ARG A 5 -37.58 4.87 -20.54
N GLU A 6 -38.25 4.61 -21.65
CA GLU A 6 -39.58 5.08 -22.02
C GLU A 6 -40.71 4.36 -21.32
N LEU A 7 -41.74 5.09 -20.93
CA LEU A 7 -43.06 4.56 -20.61
C LEU A 7 -44.10 5.45 -21.28
N SER A 8 -44.89 4.86 -22.17
CA SER A 8 -46.19 5.39 -22.55
C SER A 8 -47.05 4.32 -23.20
N GLU A 9 -48.11 3.89 -22.53
CA GLU A 9 -49.48 4.33 -22.84
C GLU A 9 -50.42 3.95 -21.67
N PRO A 10 -51.59 4.63 -21.50
CA PRO A 10 -52.29 4.75 -20.22
C PRO A 10 -52.82 3.45 -19.59
N ASP A 11 -52.85 2.33 -20.34
CA ASP A 11 -53.52 1.07 -19.95
C ASP A 11 -52.82 -0.20 -20.47
N GLY A 12 -51.49 -0.16 -20.71
CA GLY A 12 -50.70 -1.30 -21.20
C GLY A 12 -49.74 -1.91 -20.17
N PRO A 13 -49.36 -3.21 -20.28
CA PRO A 13 -48.45 -3.86 -19.35
C PRO A 13 -47.04 -3.28 -19.43
N ALA A 14 -46.46 -2.94 -18.28
CA ALA A 14 -45.15 -2.29 -18.19
C ALA A 14 -44.00 -3.21 -18.61
N ILE A 15 -43.32 -2.91 -19.72
CA ILE A 15 -42.17 -3.69 -20.20
C ILE A 15 -40.84 -3.05 -19.77
N TRP A 16 -40.04 -3.77 -18.98
CA TRP A 16 -38.68 -3.41 -18.58
C TRP A 16 -37.67 -3.68 -19.70
N VAL A 17 -36.84 -2.68 -20.04
CA VAL A 17 -35.68 -2.86 -20.94
C VAL A 17 -34.42 -2.42 -20.22
N ALA A 18 -33.50 -3.37 -20.00
CA ALA A 18 -32.16 -3.14 -19.49
C ALA A 18 -31.16 -3.31 -20.63
N GLY A 19 -30.47 -2.25 -21.07
CA GLY A 19 -29.52 -2.35 -22.17
C GLY A 19 -28.75 -1.07 -22.51
N TYR A 20 -27.49 -1.26 -22.93
CA TYR A 20 -26.45 -0.25 -23.17
C TYR A 20 -26.75 0.75 -24.31
N SER A 21 -26.20 1.97 -24.16
CA SER A 21 -26.30 3.14 -25.05
C SER A 21 -25.98 2.89 -26.55
N ASN A 22 -26.99 3.11 -27.40
CA ASN A 22 -27.01 4.00 -28.58
C ASN A 22 -26.06 3.79 -29.78
N LEU A 23 -25.74 2.56 -30.21
CA LEU A 23 -24.95 2.32 -31.43
C LEU A 23 -25.46 1.14 -32.28
N TYR A 24 -26.76 1.14 -32.59
CA TYR A 24 -27.34 0.21 -33.57
C TYR A 24 -28.19 0.98 -34.58
N ASP A 25 -28.01 0.65 -35.87
CA ASP A 25 -28.64 1.33 -37.02
C ASP A 25 -30.19 1.35 -37.01
N ASN A 26 -30.82 0.58 -36.12
CA ASN A 26 -32.28 0.45 -36.03
C ASN A 26 -32.88 0.97 -34.71
N TYR A 27 -32.18 1.86 -33.98
CA TYR A 27 -32.71 2.45 -32.75
C TYR A 27 -33.83 3.46 -33.04
N ILE A 28 -35.07 3.09 -32.71
CA ILE A 28 -36.22 4.00 -32.77
C ILE A 28 -36.26 4.80 -31.45
N ALA A 29 -36.05 6.11 -31.54
CA ALA A 29 -36.10 7.00 -30.40
C ALA A 29 -37.52 7.14 -29.85
N SER A 30 -37.78 6.38 -28.80
CA SER A 30 -38.71 6.64 -27.72
C SER A 30 -38.95 8.15 -27.42
N LYS A 31 -40.19 8.66 -27.53
CA LYS A 31 -40.64 10.05 -27.19
C LYS A 31 -41.01 10.35 -25.71
N ARG A 32 -41.08 9.38 -24.77
CA ARG A 32 -41.57 9.54 -23.37
C ARG A 32 -40.77 8.76 -22.31
N VAL A 33 -39.52 9.15 -22.07
CA VAL A 33 -38.67 8.58 -20.99
C VAL A 33 -39.18 9.00 -19.61
N ILE A 34 -39.54 8.05 -18.73
CA ILE A 34 -40.04 8.32 -17.36
C ILE A 34 -38.90 8.39 -16.34
N GLU A 35 -37.87 7.54 -16.50
CA GLU A 35 -36.71 7.54 -15.60
C GLU A 35 -35.44 7.18 -16.38
N GLU A 36 -34.40 7.99 -16.24
CA GLU A 36 -33.04 7.71 -16.74
C GLU A 36 -32.15 7.42 -15.53
N GLY A 37 -31.74 6.17 -15.39
CA GLY A 37 -30.92 5.69 -14.28
C GLY A 37 -29.47 5.43 -14.69
N GLY A 38 -28.57 5.33 -13.71
CA GLY A 38 -27.17 4.97 -13.92
C GLY A 38 -26.20 6.01 -13.38
N TYR A 39 -24.94 5.93 -13.81
CA TYR A 39 -23.88 6.81 -13.35
C TYR A 39 -23.34 7.65 -14.51
N ASP A 40 -23.28 8.96 -14.30
CA ASP A 40 -22.63 9.90 -15.22
C ASP A 40 -21.12 9.65 -15.31
N ASP A 41 -20.54 9.22 -14.19
CA ASP A 41 -19.13 8.88 -14.05
C ASP A 41 -18.99 7.51 -13.39
N PHE A 42 -17.94 6.77 -13.75
CA PHE A 42 -17.69 5.46 -13.14
C PHE A 42 -17.65 5.58 -11.60
N PRO A 43 -18.51 4.82 -10.87
CA PRO A 43 -18.71 5.06 -9.45
C PRO A 43 -17.50 4.62 -8.62
N TYR A 44 -16.76 3.61 -9.08
CA TYR A 44 -15.67 3.01 -8.34
C TYR A 44 -14.36 3.75 -8.56
N LEU A 45 -13.61 3.93 -7.47
CA LEU A 45 -12.24 4.41 -7.49
C LEU A 45 -11.37 3.24 -7.02
N THR A 46 -10.70 2.61 -7.97
CA THR A 46 -9.84 1.46 -7.70
C THR A 46 -8.39 1.84 -7.96
N TRP A 47 -7.54 1.62 -6.96
CA TRP A 47 -6.10 1.82 -7.06
C TRP A 47 -5.39 0.48 -7.16
N ARG A 48 -4.36 0.39 -8.01
CA ARG A 48 -3.45 -0.74 -8.06
C ARG A 48 -2.07 -0.34 -7.54
N TRP A 49 -1.62 -1.02 -6.49
CA TRP A 49 -0.28 -0.81 -5.91
C TRP A 49 0.84 -0.99 -6.96
N ARG A 50 0.87 -2.13 -7.65
CA ARG A 50 1.76 -2.44 -8.78
C ARG A 50 0.99 -3.11 -9.90
N LYS A 51 1.42 -2.96 -11.16
CA LYS A 51 0.76 -3.51 -12.36
C LYS A 51 1.86 -3.67 -13.40
N ASN A 52 2.05 -4.89 -13.89
CA ASN A 52 2.88 -5.17 -15.05
C ASN A 52 2.11 -4.80 -16.33
N ARG A 53 2.82 -4.66 -17.46
CA ARG A 53 2.16 -4.24 -18.73
C ARG A 53 1.07 -5.23 -19.16
N ASP A 54 1.26 -6.51 -18.86
CA ASP A 54 0.43 -7.61 -19.38
C ASP A 54 -0.65 -8.10 -18.40
N GLU A 55 -0.83 -7.42 -17.26
CA GLU A 55 -1.77 -7.85 -16.21
C GLU A 55 -2.93 -6.86 -16.06
N ILE A 56 -4.16 -7.37 -15.93
CA ILE A 56 -5.34 -6.53 -15.68
C ILE A 56 -5.38 -6.07 -14.20
N TYR A 57 -5.06 -7.00 -13.30
CA TYR A 57 -5.11 -6.81 -11.85
C TYR A 57 -3.83 -6.22 -11.27
N GLY A 58 -3.98 -5.59 -10.10
CA GLY A 58 -2.85 -5.07 -9.34
C GLY A 58 -2.19 -6.17 -8.49
N ARG A 59 -0.87 -6.08 -8.32
CA ARG A 59 -0.12 -6.87 -7.34
C ARG A 59 0.12 -6.06 -6.08
N SER A 60 0.00 -6.72 -4.93
CA SER A 60 0.25 -6.15 -3.61
C SER A 60 1.66 -6.51 -3.13
N PRO A 61 2.25 -5.73 -2.20
CA PRO A 61 3.55 -6.08 -1.61
C PRO A 61 3.45 -7.38 -0.79
N ALA A 62 2.25 -7.72 -0.31
CA ALA A 62 1.99 -8.99 0.38
C ALA A 62 2.15 -10.20 -0.54
N ILE A 63 1.80 -10.09 -1.82
CA ILE A 63 2.03 -11.16 -2.81
C ILE A 63 3.52 -11.37 -3.02
N ASP A 64 4.30 -10.30 -3.05
CA ASP A 64 5.75 -10.38 -3.23
C ASP A 64 6.44 -11.04 -2.00
N ALA A 65 5.88 -10.86 -0.78
CA ALA A 65 6.41 -11.43 0.47
C ALA A 65 5.68 -12.71 0.96
N ILE A 66 4.78 -13.29 0.15
CA ILE A 66 3.88 -14.35 0.62
C ILE A 66 4.62 -15.59 1.12
N GLN A 67 5.73 -15.95 0.45
CA GLN A 67 6.56 -17.10 0.80
C GLN A 67 7.23 -16.89 2.17
N ASP A 68 7.74 -15.69 2.42
CA ASP A 68 8.37 -15.34 3.70
C ASP A 68 7.35 -15.33 4.84
N ILE A 69 6.13 -14.85 4.59
CA ILE A 69 5.02 -14.90 5.55
C ILE A 69 4.66 -16.35 5.90
N MET A 70 4.53 -17.22 4.89
CA MET A 70 4.25 -18.65 5.09
C MET A 70 5.39 -19.34 5.86
N ARG A 71 6.64 -19.02 5.50
CA ARG A 71 7.84 -19.52 6.20
C ARG A 71 7.87 -19.09 7.66
N LEU A 72 7.60 -17.82 7.95
CA LEU A 72 7.54 -17.29 9.30
C LEU A 72 6.45 -17.99 10.13
N ASN A 73 5.28 -18.23 9.54
CA ASN A 73 4.20 -18.96 10.20
C ASN A 73 4.61 -20.39 10.56
N GLN A 74 5.32 -21.08 9.66
CA GLN A 74 5.79 -22.44 9.91
C GLN A 74 6.86 -22.48 11.01
N ILE A 75 7.82 -21.55 10.98
CA ILE A 75 8.84 -21.41 12.02
C ILE A 75 8.17 -21.08 13.37
N GLY A 76 7.15 -20.22 13.38
CA GLY A 76 6.40 -19.91 14.59
C GLY A 76 5.74 -21.15 15.22
N LYS A 77 5.17 -22.04 14.40
CA LYS A 77 4.62 -23.31 14.86
C LYS A 77 5.70 -24.23 15.45
N SER A 78 6.80 -24.45 14.72
CA SER A 78 7.89 -25.29 15.23
C SER A 78 8.54 -24.71 16.49
N ASN A 79 8.64 -23.38 16.59
CA ASN A 79 9.17 -22.73 17.79
C ASN A 79 8.26 -22.92 19.01
N LEU A 80 6.94 -22.90 18.80
CA LEU A 80 5.98 -23.21 19.85
C LEU A 80 6.15 -24.66 20.33
N GLU A 81 6.30 -25.62 19.42
CA GLU A 81 6.55 -27.03 19.75
C GLU A 81 7.87 -27.21 20.51
N ILE A 82 8.95 -26.55 20.08
CA ILE A 82 10.24 -26.56 20.78
C ILE A 82 10.09 -25.98 22.20
N THR A 83 9.37 -24.87 22.34
CA THR A 83 9.12 -24.23 23.64
C THR A 83 8.31 -25.15 24.56
N GLN A 84 7.31 -25.86 24.02
CA GLN A 84 6.55 -26.86 24.75
C GLN A 84 7.46 -28.01 25.19
N LEU A 85 8.27 -28.58 24.29
CA LEU A 85 9.24 -29.62 24.63
C LEU A 85 10.29 -29.15 25.66
N GLY A 86 10.64 -27.86 25.68
CA GLY A 86 11.52 -27.29 26.70
C GLY A 86 10.84 -27.17 28.08
N GLY A 87 9.56 -26.79 28.11
CA GLY A 87 8.78 -26.68 29.35
C GLY A 87 8.29 -28.01 29.91
N MET A 88 7.97 -28.96 29.03
CA MET A 88 7.52 -30.32 29.34
C MET A 88 8.31 -31.33 28.49
N PRO A 89 9.59 -31.57 28.83
CA PRO A 89 10.41 -32.50 28.07
C PRO A 89 9.89 -33.93 28.20
N PRO A 90 9.94 -34.74 27.12
CA PRO A 90 9.66 -36.16 27.22
C PRO A 90 10.71 -36.81 28.11
N LEU A 91 10.26 -37.73 28.96
CA LEU A 91 11.09 -38.40 29.94
C LEU A 91 11.36 -39.84 29.51
N ASN A 92 12.61 -40.28 29.64
CA ASN A 92 12.96 -41.69 29.57
C ASN A 92 12.64 -42.34 30.91
N VAL A 93 11.75 -43.33 30.88
CA VAL A 93 11.33 -44.08 32.07
C VAL A 93 11.78 -45.53 31.93
N PRO A 94 12.47 -46.11 32.93
CA PRO A 94 12.79 -47.54 32.94
C PRO A 94 11.54 -48.40 32.80
N SER A 95 11.65 -49.53 32.09
CA SER A 95 10.53 -50.44 31.87
C SER A 95 9.94 -51.00 33.17
N SER A 96 10.76 -51.16 34.21
CA SER A 96 10.38 -51.56 35.58
C SER A 96 9.38 -50.60 36.24
N MET A 97 9.42 -49.31 35.88
CA MET A 97 8.62 -48.25 36.50
C MET A 97 7.34 -47.93 35.74
N ARG A 98 7.08 -48.57 34.59
CA ARG A 98 5.92 -48.32 33.73
C ARG A 98 4.59 -48.53 34.49
N GLY A 99 3.76 -47.49 34.55
CA GLY A 99 2.48 -47.46 35.26
C GLY A 99 2.55 -47.18 36.75
N ARG A 100 3.76 -46.97 37.31
CA ARG A 100 4.00 -46.62 38.73
C ARG A 100 4.69 -45.27 38.89
N GLU A 101 5.04 -44.62 37.79
CA GLU A 101 5.65 -43.30 37.78
C GLU A 101 4.69 -42.22 38.32
N ARG A 102 5.19 -41.36 39.20
CA ARG A 102 4.47 -40.15 39.65
C ARG A 102 5.26 -38.92 39.23
N ILE A 103 4.83 -38.30 38.13
CA ILE A 103 5.39 -37.05 37.63
C ILE A 103 4.46 -35.92 38.07
N ILE A 104 4.53 -35.58 39.36
CA ILE A 104 3.80 -34.46 39.96
C ILE A 104 4.79 -33.49 40.62
N PRO A 105 4.53 -32.17 40.59
CA PRO A 105 5.35 -31.21 41.33
C PRO A 105 5.44 -31.59 42.80
N ARG A 106 6.67 -31.61 43.36
CA ARG A 106 6.97 -31.99 44.77
C ARG A 106 6.63 -33.43 45.16
N GLY A 107 6.42 -34.33 44.19
CA GLY A 107 6.29 -35.77 44.45
C GLY A 107 7.64 -36.43 44.76
N TYR A 108 7.64 -37.42 45.66
CA TYR A 108 8.80 -38.24 45.94
C TYR A 108 8.80 -39.49 45.06
N ASN A 109 9.91 -39.74 44.35
CA ASN A 109 10.14 -40.97 43.59
C ASN A 109 11.29 -41.74 44.25
N TYR A 110 10.99 -42.94 44.75
CA TYR A 110 11.97 -43.82 45.39
C TYR A 110 12.56 -44.77 44.34
N TYR A 111 13.88 -44.97 44.36
CA TYR A 111 14.60 -45.86 43.45
C TYR A 111 15.60 -46.70 44.24
N ASP A 112 15.73 -47.97 43.88
CA ASP A 112 16.68 -48.90 44.52
C ASP A 112 18.00 -49.01 43.73
N ASN A 113 17.92 -48.90 42.40
CA ASN A 113 19.05 -49.01 41.50
C ASN A 113 19.45 -47.62 40.95
N PRO A 114 20.69 -47.15 41.15
CA PRO A 114 21.14 -45.85 40.64
C PRO A 114 21.06 -45.68 39.11
N LYS A 115 20.84 -46.76 38.36
CA LYS A 115 20.65 -46.72 36.90
C LYS A 115 19.18 -46.55 36.46
N GLU A 116 18.22 -46.74 37.36
CA GLU A 116 16.78 -46.65 37.07
C GLU A 116 16.26 -45.24 37.35
N LEU A 117 16.88 -44.24 36.72
CA LEU A 117 16.50 -42.85 36.85
C LEU A 117 15.61 -42.42 35.69
N ILE A 118 14.61 -41.61 35.99
CA ILE A 118 13.83 -40.89 35.00
C ILE A 118 14.61 -39.63 34.63
N PHE A 119 15.01 -39.49 33.36
CA PHE A 119 15.73 -38.31 32.88
C PHE A 119 15.08 -37.74 31.60
N PRO A 120 15.12 -36.41 31.41
CA PRO A 120 14.59 -35.80 30.20
C PRO A 120 15.46 -36.13 28.98
N ILE A 121 14.83 -36.34 27.84
CA ILE A 121 15.53 -36.42 26.55
C ILE A 121 15.99 -35.01 26.20
N ASN A 122 17.30 -34.80 26.20
CA ASN A 122 17.87 -33.52 25.77
C ASN A 122 17.94 -33.48 24.24
N LEU A 123 17.01 -32.75 23.62
CA LEU A 123 16.86 -32.68 22.17
C LEU A 123 17.84 -31.72 21.47
N GLY A 124 18.86 -31.18 22.16
CA GLY A 124 19.83 -30.27 21.53
C GLY A 124 19.17 -28.99 20.98
N GLN A 125 18.25 -28.41 21.75
CA GLN A 125 17.43 -27.28 21.30
C GLN A 125 18.25 -25.98 21.22
N ASN A 126 18.61 -25.55 20.01
CA ASN A 126 19.22 -24.25 19.76
C ASN A 126 18.15 -23.17 19.52
N TYR A 127 17.52 -22.72 20.61
CA TYR A 127 16.47 -21.68 20.56
C TYR A 127 16.98 -20.35 19.98
N GLN A 128 18.23 -19.97 20.26
CA GLN A 128 18.82 -18.72 19.78
C GLN A 128 18.89 -18.65 18.24
N MET A 129 19.37 -19.72 17.59
CA MET A 129 19.45 -19.80 16.13
C MET A 129 18.07 -19.66 15.47
N THR A 130 17.02 -20.20 16.11
CA THR A 130 15.64 -20.09 15.61
C THR A 130 15.13 -18.65 15.71
N ARG A 131 15.48 -17.92 16.78
CA ARG A 131 15.11 -16.52 16.97
C ARG A 131 15.79 -15.58 15.99
N ASP A 132 17.06 -15.83 15.66
CA ASP A 132 17.78 -15.02 14.68
C ASP A 132 17.18 -15.16 13.28
N GLN A 133 16.85 -16.40 12.88
CA GLN A 133 16.15 -16.67 11.62
C GLN A 133 14.76 -16.01 11.57
N GLU A 134 14.01 -16.05 12.67
CA GLU A 134 12.69 -15.39 12.78
C GLU A 134 12.82 -13.87 12.57
N ASN A 135 13.84 -13.25 13.17
CA ASN A 135 14.09 -11.83 13.04
C ASN A 135 14.52 -11.44 11.62
N GLU A 136 15.37 -12.25 10.98
CA GLU A 136 15.80 -12.04 9.59
C GLU A 136 14.60 -12.04 8.64
N ILE A 137 13.72 -13.04 8.75
CA ILE A 137 12.52 -13.16 7.90
C ILE A 137 11.55 -12.01 8.19
N ARG A 138 11.36 -11.64 9.46
CA ARG A 138 10.55 -10.47 9.84
C ARG A 138 11.06 -9.20 9.18
N ASP A 139 12.37 -9.04 9.09
CA ASP A 139 12.99 -7.89 8.46
C ASP A 139 12.88 -7.91 6.93
N GLN A 140 12.95 -9.08 6.30
CA GLN A 140 12.65 -9.27 4.87
C GLN A 140 11.20 -8.87 4.55
N ILE A 141 10.24 -9.33 5.36
CA ILE A 141 8.83 -8.95 5.23
C ILE A 141 8.67 -7.43 5.38
N ARG A 142 9.25 -6.82 6.42
CA ARG A 142 9.21 -5.35 6.61
C ARG A 142 9.83 -4.59 5.44
N ALA A 143 10.88 -5.12 4.83
CA ALA A 143 11.50 -4.52 3.65
C ALA A 143 10.56 -4.57 2.44
N ALA A 144 9.86 -5.69 2.21
CA ALA A 144 8.88 -5.82 1.14
C ALA A 144 7.71 -4.84 1.28
N PHE A 145 7.22 -4.62 2.51
CA PHE A 145 6.20 -3.60 2.81
C PHE A 145 6.75 -2.16 2.87
N ARG A 146 8.07 -1.98 2.71
CA ARG A 146 8.77 -0.69 2.83
C ARG A 146 8.51 0.01 4.19
N THR A 147 8.15 -0.74 5.23
CA THR A 147 7.79 -0.19 6.56
C THR A 147 8.96 0.55 7.20
N LYS A 148 10.18 0.03 7.02
CA LYS A 148 11.41 0.66 7.51
C LYS A 148 11.56 2.09 6.95
N MET A 149 11.06 2.35 5.74
CA MET A 149 11.12 3.68 5.14
C MET A 149 10.26 4.72 5.87
N PHE A 150 9.01 4.37 6.14
CA PHE A 150 8.08 5.26 6.83
C PHE A 150 8.56 5.57 8.25
N LEU A 151 9.06 4.55 8.96
CA LEU A 151 9.68 4.70 10.28
C LEU A 151 10.92 5.60 10.22
N LEU A 152 11.75 5.43 9.21
CA LEU A 152 12.95 6.25 8.99
C LEU A 152 12.63 7.69 8.59
N MET A 153 11.43 8.00 8.07
CA MET A 153 11.00 9.39 7.86
C MET A 153 10.55 10.02 9.19
N GLU A 154 9.78 9.29 9.99
CA GLU A 154 9.34 9.76 11.31
C GLU A 154 10.52 10.02 12.27
N GLN A 155 11.55 9.17 12.21
CA GLN A 155 12.75 9.33 13.04
C GLN A 155 13.64 10.50 12.63
N LEU A 156 13.64 10.89 11.34
CA LEU A 156 14.42 12.04 10.87
C LEU A 156 13.89 13.37 11.40
N ASP A 157 12.58 13.49 11.57
CA ASP A 157 11.96 14.71 12.09
C ASP A 157 12.25 14.95 13.59
N LYS A 158 12.69 13.91 14.32
CA LYS A 158 12.94 13.94 15.77
C LYS A 158 14.42 13.85 16.16
N GLY A 159 15.32 13.69 15.20
CA GLY A 159 16.76 13.52 15.45
C GLY A 159 17.54 14.84 15.48
N PRO A 160 18.78 14.86 16.03
CA PRO A 160 19.64 16.05 16.07
C PRO A 160 20.33 16.30 14.70
N TYR A 161 19.55 16.33 13.63
CA TYR A 161 20.05 16.50 12.27
C TYR A 161 19.96 17.95 11.82
N THR A 162 20.91 18.38 10.98
CA THR A 162 20.87 19.71 10.37
C THR A 162 19.75 19.78 9.32
N ALA A 163 19.11 20.94 9.17
CA ALA A 163 17.98 21.14 8.26
C ALA A 163 18.26 20.71 6.81
N THR A 164 19.50 20.87 6.33
CA THR A 164 19.93 20.44 4.98
C THR A 164 19.99 18.91 4.86
N GLU A 165 20.57 18.24 5.85
CA GLU A 165 20.68 16.78 5.86
C GLU A 165 19.29 16.12 5.95
N ILE A 166 18.38 16.70 6.73
CA ILE A 166 16.97 16.24 6.78
C ILE A 166 16.35 16.35 5.38
N ARG A 167 16.54 17.49 4.69
CA ARG A 167 15.96 17.72 3.36
C ARG A 167 16.53 16.79 2.30
N GLU A 168 17.83 16.52 2.30
CA GLU A 168 18.46 15.58 1.38
C GLU A 168 17.98 14.16 1.61
N ARG A 169 17.99 13.70 2.88
CA ARG A 169 17.53 12.35 3.22
C ARG A 169 16.03 12.18 2.97
N GLN A 170 15.21 13.22 3.21
CA GLN A 170 13.79 13.20 2.83
C GLN A 170 13.61 13.13 1.31
N GLY A 171 14.44 13.83 0.54
CA GLY A 171 14.42 13.82 -0.94
C GLY A 171 14.78 12.47 -1.55
N GLU A 172 15.88 11.84 -1.10
CA GLU A 172 16.27 10.49 -1.54
C GLU A 172 15.14 9.50 -1.23
N LYS A 173 14.57 9.60 -0.04
CA LYS A 173 13.47 8.74 0.39
C LYS A 173 12.18 8.95 -0.40
N ALA A 174 11.83 10.21 -0.70
CA ALA A 174 10.67 10.54 -1.52
C ALA A 174 10.81 9.97 -2.95
N THR A 175 12.04 9.95 -3.50
CA THR A 175 12.33 9.41 -4.84
C THR A 175 11.96 7.93 -4.95
N VAL A 176 12.30 7.11 -3.95
CA VAL A 176 11.94 5.67 -3.92
C VAL A 176 10.43 5.43 -3.83
N GLN A 177 9.69 6.36 -3.22
CA GLN A 177 8.21 6.31 -3.11
C GLN A 177 7.48 6.87 -4.34
N GLY A 178 8.17 7.63 -5.18
CA GLY A 178 7.63 8.31 -6.36
C GLY A 178 6.73 7.44 -7.26
N PRO A 179 7.12 6.20 -7.64
CA PRO A 179 6.32 5.37 -8.53
C PRO A 179 4.93 5.00 -7.97
N MET A 180 4.84 4.73 -6.67
CA MET A 180 3.57 4.32 -6.05
C MET A 180 2.69 5.52 -5.75
N SER A 181 3.27 6.59 -5.22
CA SER A 181 2.56 7.84 -4.97
C SER A 181 2.06 8.46 -6.28
N GLY A 182 2.86 8.44 -7.34
CA GLY A 182 2.43 8.88 -8.67
C GLY A 182 1.27 8.07 -9.23
N ARG A 183 1.24 6.75 -8.96
CA ARG A 183 0.12 5.90 -9.37
C ARG A 183 -1.13 6.11 -8.53
N LEU A 184 -1.00 6.23 -7.21
CA LEU A 184 -2.12 6.60 -6.33
C LEU A 184 -2.73 7.94 -6.75
N ASN A 185 -1.87 8.91 -7.10
CA ASN A 185 -2.31 10.20 -7.61
C ASN A 185 -3.08 10.05 -8.94
N SER A 186 -2.53 9.35 -9.92
CA SER A 186 -3.12 9.23 -11.27
C SER A 186 -4.35 8.31 -11.34
N GLU A 187 -4.36 7.19 -10.62
CA GLU A 187 -5.45 6.21 -10.65
C GLU A 187 -6.59 6.54 -9.67
N THR A 188 -6.34 7.31 -8.62
CA THR A 188 -7.36 7.52 -7.56
C THR A 188 -7.56 8.97 -7.18
N LEU A 189 -6.53 9.71 -6.78
CA LEU A 189 -6.73 11.07 -6.26
C LEU A 189 -7.18 12.06 -7.35
N ILE A 190 -6.56 12.02 -8.53
CA ILE A 190 -6.97 12.86 -9.67
C ILE A 190 -8.41 12.51 -10.12
N PRO A 191 -8.77 11.24 -10.35
CA PRO A 191 -10.16 10.88 -10.64
C PRO A 191 -11.15 11.26 -9.54
N LEU A 192 -10.77 11.12 -8.27
CA LEU A 192 -11.59 11.53 -7.12
C LEU A 192 -11.87 13.03 -7.15
N VAL A 193 -10.83 13.87 -7.31
CA VAL A 193 -10.98 15.33 -7.37
C VAL A 193 -11.81 15.76 -8.59
N LYS A 194 -11.59 15.13 -9.76
CA LYS A 194 -12.41 15.40 -10.95
C LYS A 194 -13.88 15.03 -10.72
N LYS A 195 -14.13 13.91 -10.04
CA LYS A 195 -15.47 13.45 -9.71
C LYS A 195 -16.15 14.39 -8.72
N THR A 196 -15.48 14.77 -7.64
CA THR A 196 -16.04 15.73 -6.66
C THR A 196 -16.31 17.07 -7.32
N PHE A 197 -15.42 17.57 -8.17
CA PHE A 197 -15.64 18.79 -8.94
C PHE A 197 -16.90 18.69 -9.83
N ARG A 198 -17.07 17.61 -10.59
CA ARG A 198 -18.26 17.41 -11.46
C ARG A 198 -19.56 17.30 -10.68
N ILE A 199 -19.54 16.68 -9.50
CA ILE A 199 -20.71 16.58 -8.61
C ILE A 199 -21.04 17.97 -8.06
N SER A 200 -20.04 18.69 -7.55
CA SER A 200 -20.21 20.04 -7.02
C SER A 200 -20.69 21.04 -8.10
N GLN A 201 -20.17 20.93 -9.33
CA GLN A 201 -20.60 21.75 -10.46
C GLN A 201 -22.07 21.52 -10.80
N ARG A 202 -22.53 20.26 -10.79
CA ARG A 202 -23.94 19.91 -11.03
C ARG A 202 -24.88 20.43 -9.94
N ASN A 203 -24.42 20.42 -8.71
CA ASN A 203 -25.18 20.91 -7.57
C ASN A 203 -25.11 22.44 -7.42
N GLY A 204 -24.46 23.15 -8.35
CA GLY A 204 -24.32 24.61 -8.29
C GLY A 204 -23.48 25.11 -7.10
N LEU A 205 -22.67 24.24 -6.49
CA LEU A 205 -21.83 24.58 -5.33
C LEU A 205 -20.54 25.32 -5.72
N ILE A 206 -20.21 25.37 -7.01
CA ILE A 206 -19.03 26.04 -7.55
C ILE A 206 -19.46 27.40 -8.09
N PRO A 207 -18.77 28.49 -7.74
CA PRO A 207 -19.07 29.81 -8.29
C PRO A 207 -18.99 29.80 -9.83
N PRO A 208 -19.77 30.65 -10.51
CA PRO A 208 -19.71 30.75 -11.96
C PRO A 208 -18.28 31.07 -12.42
N PRO A 209 -17.86 30.54 -13.58
CA PRO A 209 -16.51 30.77 -14.10
C PRO A 209 -16.28 32.28 -14.30
N PRO A 210 -15.05 32.78 -14.07
CA PRO A 210 -14.71 34.17 -14.35
C PRO A 210 -15.02 34.57 -15.81
N PRO A 211 -15.28 35.86 -16.10
CA PRO A 211 -15.68 36.35 -17.44
C PRO A 211 -14.72 36.02 -18.59
N GLY A 212 -13.48 35.60 -18.32
CA GLY A 212 -12.51 35.14 -19.32
C GLY A 212 -12.59 33.65 -19.67
N LEU A 213 -13.31 32.85 -18.90
CA LEU A 213 -13.41 31.38 -19.04
C LEU A 213 -14.75 30.92 -19.67
N GLU A 214 -15.70 31.84 -19.88
CA GLU A 214 -17.03 31.55 -20.44
C GLU A 214 -16.99 31.07 -21.91
N LYS A 215 -15.93 31.40 -22.66
CA LYS A 215 -15.77 31.06 -24.09
C LYS A 215 -15.18 29.66 -24.34
N GLY A 216 -15.67 28.65 -23.63
CA GLY A 216 -15.35 27.25 -23.95
C GLY A 216 -13.91 26.81 -23.61
N GLY A 217 -13.25 27.50 -22.66
CA GLY A 217 -11.95 27.05 -22.14
C GLY A 217 -12.08 25.69 -21.46
N ARG A 218 -11.31 24.69 -21.90
CA ARG A 218 -11.28 23.39 -21.22
C ARG A 218 -10.63 23.56 -19.85
N ILE A 219 -11.40 23.42 -18.78
CA ILE A 219 -10.89 23.44 -17.41
C ILE A 219 -10.00 22.21 -17.20
N HIS A 220 -8.69 22.43 -17.08
CA HIS A 220 -7.75 21.38 -16.71
C HIS A 220 -7.56 21.39 -15.20
N ILE A 221 -8.12 20.37 -14.53
CA ILE A 221 -7.96 20.21 -13.07
C ILE A 221 -6.65 19.47 -12.82
N GLU A 222 -5.66 20.20 -12.31
CA GLU A 222 -4.40 19.64 -11.83
C GLU A 222 -4.45 19.45 -10.32
N PHE A 223 -4.32 18.20 -9.85
CA PHE A 223 -4.19 17.92 -8.42
C PHE A 223 -2.72 17.96 -8.04
N GLN A 224 -2.34 18.90 -7.18
CA GLN A 224 -1.02 18.96 -6.58
C GLN A 224 -1.08 18.46 -5.15
N GLY A 225 -0.72 17.18 -4.95
CA GLY A 225 -0.59 16.61 -3.62
C GLY A 225 0.66 17.14 -2.89
N PRO A 226 0.69 17.15 -1.54
CA PRO A 226 1.80 17.70 -0.75
C PRO A 226 3.15 17.02 -1.04
N LEU A 227 3.17 15.69 -1.24
CA LEU A 227 4.38 14.96 -1.63
C LEU A 227 4.81 15.29 -3.06
N ALA A 228 3.88 15.42 -4.01
CA ALA A 228 4.20 15.84 -5.37
C ALA A 228 4.74 17.27 -5.41
N LEU A 229 4.22 18.15 -4.55
CA LEU A 229 4.69 19.52 -4.37
C LEU A 229 6.08 19.54 -3.74
N GLN A 230 6.38 18.66 -2.78
CA GLN A 230 7.73 18.50 -2.21
C GLN A 230 8.73 17.96 -3.21
N THR A 231 8.40 16.91 -3.97
CA THR A 231 9.28 16.37 -5.03
C THR A 231 9.50 17.40 -6.14
N LYS A 232 8.46 18.12 -6.58
CA LYS A 232 8.55 19.19 -7.56
C LYS A 232 9.42 20.33 -7.05
N LYS A 233 9.23 20.77 -5.80
CA LYS A 233 10.09 21.77 -5.15
C LYS A 233 11.53 21.28 -5.05
N TYR A 234 11.78 20.03 -4.68
CA TYR A 234 13.14 19.48 -4.59
C TYR A 234 13.87 19.52 -5.95
N HIS A 235 13.23 19.04 -7.02
CA HIS A 235 13.82 19.08 -8.36
C HIS A 235 13.92 20.49 -8.94
N GLN A 236 12.94 21.36 -8.68
CA GLN A 236 12.99 22.75 -9.13
C GLN A 236 14.08 23.53 -8.41
N THR A 237 14.26 23.35 -7.09
CA THR A 237 15.33 24.03 -6.34
C THR A 237 16.71 23.57 -6.82
N GLN A 238 16.94 22.26 -7.01
CA GLN A 238 18.22 21.78 -7.57
C GLN A 238 18.54 22.34 -8.97
N GLY A 239 17.54 22.43 -9.85
CA GLY A 239 17.73 22.99 -11.19
C GLY A 239 18.06 24.47 -11.17
N ILE A 240 17.46 25.23 -10.25
CA ILE A 240 17.76 26.66 -10.06
C ILE A 240 19.16 26.84 -9.48
N ASP A 241 19.54 26.08 -8.45
CA ASP A 241 20.86 26.18 -7.82
C ASP A 241 21.98 25.81 -8.81
N THR A 242 21.79 24.75 -9.60
CA THR A 242 22.73 24.34 -10.65
C THR A 242 22.81 25.39 -11.76
N GLY A 243 21.68 25.97 -12.15
CA GLY A 243 21.63 27.05 -13.13
C GLY A 243 22.32 28.33 -12.62
N MET A 244 22.18 28.64 -11.33
CA MET A 244 22.80 29.80 -10.71
C MET A 244 24.32 29.63 -10.60
N LEU A 245 24.80 28.44 -10.23
CA LEU A 245 26.23 28.09 -10.26
C LEU A 245 26.82 28.07 -11.67
N PHE A 246 26.04 27.63 -12.67
CA PHE A 246 26.45 27.69 -14.07
C PHE A 246 26.58 29.14 -14.57
N LEU A 247 25.63 30.00 -14.21
CA LEU A 247 25.69 31.44 -14.51
C LEU A 247 26.85 32.13 -13.78
N GLU A 248 27.19 31.71 -12.56
CA GLU A 248 28.33 32.20 -11.81
C GLU A 248 29.67 31.79 -12.45
N GLY A 249 29.79 30.53 -12.91
CA GLY A 249 30.95 30.08 -13.68
C GLY A 249 31.06 30.73 -15.07
N MET A 250 29.94 31.05 -15.71
CA MET A 250 29.93 31.84 -16.95
C MET A 250 30.34 33.30 -16.72
N ARG A 251 29.98 33.88 -15.56
CA ARG A 251 30.40 35.23 -15.17
C ARG A 251 31.92 35.35 -15.01
N GLU A 252 32.59 34.29 -14.56
CA GLU A 252 34.06 34.25 -14.47
C GLU A 252 34.74 34.06 -15.84
N MET A 253 34.11 33.34 -16.78
CA MET A 253 34.68 33.10 -18.12
C MET A 253 34.37 34.19 -19.16
N PHE A 254 33.20 34.85 -19.08
CA PHE A 254 32.76 35.85 -20.06
C PHE A 254 32.09 37.05 -19.38
N PRO A 255 32.88 38.00 -18.83
CA PRO A 255 32.36 39.19 -18.15
C PRO A 255 31.50 40.11 -19.04
N GLU A 256 31.65 40.02 -20.37
CA GLU A 256 30.96 40.89 -21.35
C GLU A 256 29.55 40.42 -21.74
N SER A 257 29.10 39.25 -21.28
CA SER A 257 27.83 38.64 -21.72
C SER A 257 26.57 39.10 -20.96
N LEU A 258 26.71 40.02 -20.00
CA LEU A 258 25.64 40.49 -19.11
C LEU A 258 25.12 41.91 -19.41
N ASP A 259 25.63 42.57 -20.46
CA ASP A 259 25.06 43.80 -21.00
C ASP A 259 24.11 43.48 -22.18
N LEU A 260 22.93 42.94 -21.87
CA LEU A 260 21.76 42.89 -22.77
C LEU A 260 20.46 42.90 -21.95
#